data_AF-R7GP08-F1
#
_entry.id   AF-R7GP08-F1
#
_cell.length_a   1.000
_cell.length_b   1.000
_cell.length_c   1.000
_cell.angle_alpha   90.00
_cell.angle_beta   90.00
_cell.angle_gamma   90.00
#
_symmetry.space_group_name_H-M   'P 1'
#
loop_
_entity.id
_entity.type
_entity.pdbx_description
1 polymer ?
#
loop_
_entity_poly.entity_id
_entity_poly.type
_entity_poly.pdbx_seq_one_letter_code
_entity_poly.pdbx_strand_id
1 'polypeptide(L)'
;MKHLENLLWIDLGSKDDYRIHFGDTPITRLIRKIVGLDREAAMAEFSRFLDDQSLNSRQIHFVELIVDYIVKNGFIEDRKVLLQDPFKSVGSMSALFKDKMNIAREILKTVDTFSERL
;
A
#
# COMPACT_ATOMS: atom_id res chain seq x y z
N MET A 1 7.78 -19.21 -4.33
CA MET A 1 7.93 -19.17 -2.87
C MET A 1 9.17 -19.92 -2.38
N LYS A 2 9.26 -21.26 -2.48
CA LYS A 2 10.46 -22.02 -2.03
C LYS A 2 11.81 -21.57 -2.62
N HIS A 3 11.81 -20.99 -3.83
CA HIS A 3 13.01 -20.46 -4.46
C HIS A 3 13.48 -19.13 -3.87
N LEU A 4 12.54 -18.25 -3.48
CA LEU A 4 12.85 -16.97 -2.84
C LEU A 4 13.28 -17.18 -1.38
N GLU A 5 12.66 -18.13 -0.69
CA GLU A 5 13.05 -18.55 0.67
C GLU A 5 14.48 -19.10 0.69
N ASN A 6 14.84 -19.99 -0.24
CA ASN A 6 16.22 -20.48 -0.36
C ASN A 6 17.21 -19.36 -0.70
N LEU A 7 16.86 -18.41 -1.56
CA LEU A 7 17.74 -17.27 -1.90
C LEU A 7 17.99 -16.35 -0.69
N LEU A 8 16.96 -16.10 0.12
CA LEU A 8 17.09 -15.29 1.33
C LEU A 8 17.89 -16.01 2.43
N TRP A 9 17.84 -17.34 2.51
CA TRP A 9 18.40 -18.10 3.63
C TRP A 9 19.77 -18.71 3.32
N ILE A 10 20.13 -18.84 2.05
CA ILE A 10 21.41 -19.41 1.61
C ILE A 10 22.42 -18.30 1.24
N ASP A 11 21.97 -17.15 0.70
CA ASP A 11 22.88 -16.10 0.17
C ASP A 11 22.92 -14.77 0.97
N LEU A 12 22.05 -14.52 1.97
CA LEU A 12 22.04 -13.25 2.74
C LEU A 12 22.73 -13.29 4.11
N GLY A 13 23.22 -14.45 4.56
CA GLY A 13 23.86 -14.60 5.88
C GLY A 13 22.91 -14.94 7.02
N SER A 14 23.37 -14.78 8.26
CA SER A 14 22.67 -15.16 9.50
C SER A 14 21.56 -14.17 9.91
N LYS A 15 20.73 -14.55 10.90
CA LYS A 15 19.71 -13.65 11.49
C LYS A 15 20.34 -12.38 12.10
N ASP A 16 21.58 -12.46 12.58
CA ASP A 16 22.30 -11.31 13.11
C ASP A 16 22.77 -10.38 11.99
N ASP A 17 23.24 -10.94 10.86
CA ASP A 17 23.59 -10.16 9.66
C ASP A 17 22.36 -9.42 9.11
N TYR A 18 21.20 -10.08 9.10
CA TYR A 18 19.93 -9.44 8.76
C TYR A 18 19.63 -8.24 9.67
N ARG A 19 19.79 -8.39 10.98
CA ARG A 19 19.47 -7.34 11.96
C ARG A 19 20.43 -6.15 11.86
N ILE A 20 21.68 -6.39 11.50
CA ILE A 20 22.67 -5.33 11.22
C ILE A 20 22.24 -4.46 10.04
N HIS A 21 21.71 -5.08 8.97
CA HIS A 21 21.38 -4.36 7.73
C HIS A 21 19.94 -3.82 7.69
N PHE A 22 18.98 -4.49 8.33
CA PHE A 22 17.55 -4.22 8.20
C PHE A 22 16.84 -3.93 9.53
N GLY A 23 17.57 -3.93 10.65
CA GLY A 23 17.02 -3.70 11.99
C GLY A 23 15.95 -4.72 12.36
N ASP A 24 14.89 -4.26 13.02
CA ASP A 24 13.75 -5.10 13.41
C ASP A 24 12.66 -5.18 12.33
N THR A 25 12.98 -4.82 11.08
CA THR A 25 12.02 -4.89 9.97
C THR A 25 11.62 -6.36 9.72
N PRO A 26 10.32 -6.71 9.71
CA PRO A 26 9.90 -8.08 9.38
C PRO A 26 10.30 -8.46 7.95
N ILE A 27 10.82 -9.67 7.76
CA ILE A 27 11.26 -10.16 6.43
C ILE A 27 10.12 -10.19 5.41
N THR A 28 8.88 -10.40 5.87
CA THR A 28 7.64 -10.33 5.09
C THR A 28 7.45 -8.97 4.42
N ARG A 29 7.88 -7.89 5.08
CA ARG A 29 7.84 -6.52 4.56
C ARG A 29 8.84 -6.31 3.43
N LEU A 30 10.04 -6.88 3.54
CA LEU A 30 11.05 -6.81 2.49
C LEU A 30 10.66 -7.63 1.26
N ILE A 31 10.13 -8.85 1.47
CA ILE A 31 9.63 -9.68 0.38
C ILE A 31 8.54 -8.97 -0.42
N ARG A 32 7.57 -8.33 0.25
CA ARG A 32 6.52 -7.56 -0.43
C ARG A 32 7.04 -6.30 -1.13
N LYS A 33 8.08 -5.65 -0.62
CA LYS A 33 8.76 -4.56 -1.35
C LYS A 33 9.42 -5.05 -2.64
N ILE A 34 9.97 -6.26 -2.64
CA ILE A 34 10.68 -6.85 -3.80
C ILE A 34 9.71 -7.42 -4.83
N VAL A 35 8.67 -8.13 -4.38
CA VAL A 35 7.74 -8.87 -5.25
C VAL A 35 6.54 -8.02 -5.68
N GLY A 36 6.26 -6.92 -4.96
CA GLY A 36 5.00 -6.18 -5.10
C GLY A 36 3.84 -6.94 -4.49
N LEU A 37 2.62 -6.53 -4.81
CA LEU A 37 1.40 -7.13 -4.31
C LEU A 37 0.50 -7.65 -5.44
N ASP A 38 -0.20 -8.75 -5.18
CA ASP A 38 -1.30 -9.23 -5.99
C ASP A 38 -2.37 -8.14 -6.18
N ARG A 39 -2.67 -7.82 -7.45
CA ARG A 39 -3.68 -6.84 -7.83
C ARG A 39 -5.08 -7.22 -7.36
N GLU A 40 -5.44 -8.49 -7.40
CA GLU A 40 -6.77 -8.95 -6.99
C GLU A 40 -6.97 -8.75 -5.49
N ALA A 41 -5.94 -9.02 -4.69
CA ALA A 41 -5.95 -8.76 -3.25
C ALA A 41 -6.09 -7.25 -2.94
N ALA A 42 -5.38 -6.39 -3.69
CA ALA A 42 -5.51 -4.95 -3.56
C ALA A 42 -6.93 -4.47 -3.92
N MET A 43 -7.45 -4.89 -5.06
CA MET A 43 -8.79 -4.52 -5.50
C MET A 43 -9.87 -5.01 -4.53
N ALA A 44 -9.74 -6.22 -3.99
CA ALA A 44 -10.69 -6.76 -3.03
C ALA A 44 -10.78 -5.90 -1.76
N GLU A 45 -9.63 -5.45 -1.22
CA GLU A 45 -9.59 -4.64 0.00
C GLU A 45 -10.19 -3.23 -0.22
N PHE A 46 -10.05 -2.68 -1.43
CA PHE A 46 -10.57 -1.35 -1.78
C PHE A 46 -11.92 -1.37 -2.50
N SER A 47 -12.49 -2.54 -2.79
CA SER A 47 -13.73 -2.74 -3.57
C SER A 47 -14.90 -1.91 -3.04
N ARG A 48 -15.07 -1.85 -1.72
CA ARG A 48 -16.11 -1.04 -1.07
C ARG A 48 -16.11 0.43 -1.46
N PHE A 49 -14.96 0.99 -1.84
CA PHE A 49 -14.84 2.37 -2.30
C PHE A 49 -14.95 2.47 -3.81
N LEU A 50 -14.38 1.50 -4.54
CA LEU A 50 -14.42 1.47 -6.00
C LEU A 50 -15.84 1.29 -6.53
N ASP A 51 -16.69 0.57 -5.80
CA ASP A 51 -18.08 0.30 -6.17
C ASP A 51 -19.08 1.30 -5.55
N ASP A 52 -18.61 2.25 -4.74
CA ASP A 52 -19.46 3.24 -4.05
C ASP A 52 -20.01 4.29 -5.02
N GLN A 53 -21.31 4.15 -5.35
CA GLN A 53 -22.03 5.05 -6.25
C GLN A 53 -22.17 6.49 -5.71
N SER A 54 -21.87 6.74 -4.43
CA SER A 54 -21.84 8.08 -3.86
C SER A 54 -20.55 8.86 -4.21
N LEU A 55 -19.50 8.16 -4.64
CA LEU A 55 -18.24 8.75 -5.05
C LEU A 55 -18.27 9.19 -6.51
N ASN A 56 -17.64 10.33 -6.80
CA ASN A 56 -17.48 10.80 -8.17
C ASN A 56 -16.23 10.22 -8.82
N SER A 57 -16.12 10.37 -10.15
CA SER A 57 -15.00 9.84 -10.93
C SER A 57 -13.62 10.27 -10.44
N ARG A 58 -13.45 11.49 -9.90
CA ARG A 58 -12.16 11.94 -9.35
C ARG A 58 -11.83 11.26 -8.02
N GLN A 59 -12.84 11.02 -7.18
CA GLN A 59 -12.68 10.29 -5.92
C GLN A 59 -12.35 8.82 -6.17
N ILE A 60 -13.06 8.17 -7.10
CA ILE A 60 -12.77 6.81 -7.54
C ILE A 60 -11.35 6.72 -8.11
N HIS A 61 -10.99 7.64 -9.00
CA HIS A 61 -9.66 7.65 -9.60
C HIS A 61 -8.55 7.81 -8.55
N PHE A 62 -8.78 8.61 -7.50
CA PHE A 62 -7.83 8.70 -6.39
C PHE A 62 -7.63 7.35 -5.68
N VAL A 63 -8.70 6.57 -5.48
CA VAL A 63 -8.63 5.23 -4.88
C VAL A 63 -7.93 4.24 -5.81
N GLU A 64 -8.18 4.29 -7.12
CA GLU A 64 -7.47 3.49 -8.12
C GLU A 64 -5.95 3.74 -8.06
N LEU A 65 -5.52 5.00 -7.92
CA LEU A 65 -4.11 5.34 -7.76
C LEU A 65 -3.50 4.75 -6.48
N ILE A 66 -4.28 4.66 -5.39
CA ILE A 66 -3.82 3.98 -4.16
C ILE A 66 -3.60 2.50 -4.45
N VAL A 67 -4.56 1.85 -5.11
CA VAL A 67 -4.47 0.43 -5.50
C VAL A 67 -3.24 0.20 -6.37
N ASP A 68 -3.06 0.97 -7.43
CA ASP A 68 -1.91 0.84 -8.33
C ASP A 68 -0.58 1.08 -7.60
N TYR A 69 -0.53 2.06 -6.69
CA TYR A 69 0.65 2.31 -5.89
C TYR A 69 0.97 1.10 -5.00
N ILE A 70 -0.01 0.54 -4.30
CA ILE A 70 0.18 -0.60 -3.40
C ILE A 70 0.57 -1.86 -4.20
N VAL A 71 -0.05 -2.11 -5.37
CA VAL A 71 0.32 -3.21 -6.27
C VAL A 71 1.79 -3.13 -6.67
N LYS A 72 2.25 -1.92 -7.01
CA LYS A 72 3.64 -1.69 -7.43
C LYS A 72 4.64 -1.72 -6.29
N ASN A 73 4.30 -1.16 -5.12
CA ASN A 73 5.26 -0.89 -4.04
C ASN A 73 5.06 -1.78 -2.81
N GLY A 74 4.06 -2.66 -2.83
CA GLY A 74 3.68 -3.54 -1.73
C GLY A 74 2.77 -2.87 -0.69
N PHE A 75 3.05 -1.62 -0.31
CA PHE A 75 2.25 -0.85 0.67
C PHE A 75 2.63 0.64 0.67
N ILE A 76 1.88 1.46 1.41
CA ILE A 76 2.22 2.88 1.65
C ILE A 76 2.89 3.00 3.02
N GLU A 77 4.19 3.33 3.03
CA GLU A 77 4.99 3.49 4.26
C GLU A 77 4.84 4.88 4.89
N ASP A 78 4.95 5.93 4.07
CA ASP A 78 4.77 7.33 4.48
C ASP A 78 3.59 7.93 3.69
N ARG A 79 2.57 8.39 4.42
CA ARG A 79 1.39 9.03 3.83
C ARG A 79 1.70 10.30 3.05
N LYS A 80 2.88 10.90 3.22
CA LYS A 80 3.34 12.02 2.38
C LYS A 80 3.34 11.67 0.89
N VAL A 81 3.41 10.40 0.51
CA VAL A 81 3.27 10.00 -0.90
C VAL A 81 1.93 10.43 -1.51
N LEU A 82 0.85 10.46 -0.71
CA LEU A 82 -0.46 10.93 -1.14
C LEU A 82 -0.53 12.44 -1.39
N LEU A 83 0.55 13.18 -1.08
CA LEU A 83 0.71 14.62 -1.36
C LEU A 83 1.57 14.88 -2.61
N GLN A 84 2.10 13.82 -3.23
CA GLN A 84 2.95 13.89 -4.41
C GLN A 84 2.22 13.34 -5.64
N ASP A 85 2.80 13.48 -6.83
CA ASP A 85 2.24 12.86 -8.03
C ASP A 85 2.30 11.32 -7.95
N PRO A 86 1.31 10.61 -8.52
CA PRO A 86 0.18 11.12 -9.30
C PRO A 86 -1.01 11.64 -8.49
N PHE A 87 -1.05 11.42 -7.17
CA PHE A 87 -2.17 11.82 -6.30
C PHE A 87 -2.44 13.32 -6.34
N LYS A 88 -1.38 14.12 -6.24
CA LYS A 88 -1.43 15.59 -6.26
C LYS A 88 -2.11 16.13 -7.53
N SER A 89 -1.83 15.50 -8.68
CA SER A 89 -2.44 15.86 -9.96
C SER A 89 -3.97 15.63 -9.99
N VAL A 90 -4.48 14.64 -9.25
CA VAL A 90 -5.94 14.43 -9.08
C VAL A 90 -6.54 15.45 -8.12
N GLY A 91 -5.82 15.77 -7.04
CA GLY A 91 -6.19 16.73 -6.00
C GLY A 91 -5.84 16.22 -4.60
N SER A 92 -5.74 17.12 -3.62
CA SER A 92 -5.50 16.68 -2.24
C SER A 92 -6.68 15.89 -1.70
N MET A 93 -6.41 14.90 -0.85
CA MET A 93 -7.44 14.10 -0.18
C MET A 93 -8.48 14.99 0.54
N SER A 94 -8.02 16.04 1.22
CA SER A 94 -8.89 16.99 1.93
C SER A 94 -9.82 17.77 1.00
N ALA A 95 -9.36 18.14 -0.20
CA ALA A 95 -10.17 18.83 -1.18
C ALA A 95 -11.14 17.88 -1.89
N LEU A 96 -10.67 16.70 -2.27
CA LEU A 96 -11.46 15.69 -2.98
C LEU A 96 -12.60 15.16 -2.12
N PHE A 97 -12.39 15.00 -0.81
CA PHE A 97 -13.35 14.40 0.11
C PHE A 97 -13.91 15.39 1.14
N LYS A 98 -13.89 16.70 0.84
CA LYS A 98 -14.32 17.77 1.77
C LYS A 98 -15.67 17.51 2.45
N ASP A 99 -16.66 17.00 1.69
CA ASP A 99 -18.02 16.73 2.16
C ASP A 99 -18.22 15.25 2.55
N LYS A 100 -17.16 14.44 2.46
CA LYS A 100 -17.14 12.98 2.66
C LYS A 100 -15.93 12.55 3.49
N MET A 101 -15.58 13.34 4.52
CA MET A 101 -14.37 13.13 5.32
C MET A 101 -14.38 11.82 6.13
N ASN A 102 -15.55 11.26 6.39
CA ASN A 102 -15.69 9.90 6.92
C ASN A 102 -15.09 8.86 5.96
N ILE A 103 -15.43 8.94 4.67
CA ILE A 103 -14.89 8.03 3.64
C ILE A 103 -13.38 8.21 3.50
N ALA A 104 -12.89 9.45 3.52
CA ALA A 104 -11.44 9.69 3.47
C ALA A 104 -10.69 9.03 4.63
N ARG A 105 -11.24 9.11 5.86
CA ARG A 105 -10.67 8.44 7.03
C ARG A 105 -10.70 6.92 6.89
N GLU A 106 -11.77 6.38 6.32
CA GLU A 106 -11.90 4.95 6.08
C GLU A 106 -10.91 4.43 5.03
N ILE A 107 -10.67 5.18 3.95
CA ILE A 107 -9.65 4.86 2.95
C ILE A 107 -8.27 4.81 3.61
N LEU A 108 -7.92 5.82 4.41
CA LEU A 108 -6.64 5.85 5.12
C LEU A 108 -6.52 4.69 6.12
N LYS A 109 -7.58 4.37 6.85
CA LYS A 109 -7.60 3.21 7.75
C LYS A 109 -7.38 1.90 6.98
N THR A 110 -7.99 1.75 5.81
CA THR A 110 -7.76 0.58 4.94
C THR A 110 -6.30 0.53 4.49
N VAL A 111 -5.70 1.66 4.10
CA VAL A 111 -4.26 1.75 3.78
C VAL A 111 -3.40 1.30 4.95
N ASP A 112 -3.65 1.79 6.17
CA ASP A 112 -2.86 1.42 7.33
C ASP A 112 -3.03 -0.06 7.70
N THR A 113 -4.28 -0.54 7.71
CA THR A 113 -4.59 -1.94 8.02
C THR A 113 -3.92 -2.88 7.01
N PHE A 114 -3.88 -2.48 5.74
CA PHE A 114 -3.16 -3.19 4.70
C PHE A 114 -1.65 -3.25 4.98
N SER A 115 -1.08 -2.12 5.41
CA SER A 115 0.32 -2.02 5.85
C SER A 115 0.62 -2.75 7.16
N GLU A 116 -0.37 -3.00 8.03
CA GLU A 116 -0.17 -3.62 9.36
C GLU A 116 -0.39 -5.13 9.38
N ARG A 117 -1.08 -5.73 8.40
CA ARG A 117 -1.23 -7.21 8.23
C ARG A 117 0.08 -7.89 7.79
N LEU A 118 1.23 -7.42 8.29
CA LEU A 118 2.61 -7.82 7.97
C LEU A 118 3.22 -8.80 8.97
#